data_AF-A0A369RY96-F1
#
_entry.id   AF-A0A369RY96-F1
#
_cell.length_a   1.000
_cell.length_b   1.000
_cell.length_c   1.000
_cell.angle_alpha   90.00
_cell.angle_beta   90.00
_cell.angle_gamma   90.00
#
_symmetry.space_group_name_H-M   'P 1'
#
loop_
_entity.id
_entity.type
_entity.pdbx_description
1 polymer ?
#
loop_
_entity_poly.entity_id
_entity_poly.type
_entity_poly.pdbx_seq_one_letter_code
_entity_poly.pdbx_strand_id
1 'polypeptide(L)'
;MASEVEFYYDIACPFSYLAVSAFRSIPRENPIKIQWMPIYLDSIKDRAGVGSPIVKGDCSAKKVWMERDLKMMCERYNVPINRSPRYEDQDGTPQKLLASIDNNGDREKLSLALFSHYWLKDCDIQDSKVLENIAKEAGLSLNVQQQIARGEEPLKKLNEEANKLGIFRVPCFRVSRKIYFGPDRLYFVERELGNNQASELRLRLPSSATPGHRAKLTFYYDFVSPWSYIAAVAIERLVEQLKPVTVDVEWVPVSLPGLIQANKAPVEAALDAANPAFLKATGRDMQMQIALRGGMPFKFNSKFPYISTTTLRAILVNDAADLRRKIFQELWTADRDLSDDKVVAEVIEEAGYDAKDILSKAEEDNIKDQFAQNMSRALKAGAFGVPAFQVNDGTLIFGQDRLNIVADMLCGWNCNL
;
A
#
# COMPACT_ATOMS: atom_id res chain seq x y z
N MET A 1 -18.64 -24.71 -6.06
CA MET A 1 -17.42 -25.29 -5.44
C MET A 1 -16.92 -24.31 -4.40
N ALA A 2 -16.48 -24.77 -3.22
CA ALA A 2 -15.90 -23.86 -2.23
C ALA A 2 -14.64 -23.22 -2.84
N SER A 3 -14.59 -21.88 -2.87
CA SER A 3 -13.42 -21.16 -3.34
C SER A 3 -12.28 -21.33 -2.33
N GLU A 4 -11.09 -21.66 -2.82
CA GLU A 4 -9.88 -21.84 -2.00
C GLU A 4 -8.93 -20.65 -2.16
N VAL A 5 -8.35 -20.21 -1.06
CA VAL A 5 -7.35 -19.14 -1.02
C VAL A 5 -6.16 -19.58 -0.19
N GLU A 6 -4.96 -19.33 -0.69
CA GLU A 6 -3.74 -19.50 0.09
C GLU A 6 -3.40 -18.18 0.78
N PHE A 7 -3.10 -18.23 2.08
CA PHE A 7 -2.70 -17.09 2.89
C PHE A 7 -1.27 -17.28 3.38
N TYR A 8 -0.36 -16.47 2.87
CA TYR A 8 1.05 -16.44 3.22
C TYR A 8 1.30 -15.36 4.27
N TYR A 9 1.84 -15.75 5.41
CA TYR A 9 1.92 -14.87 6.57
C TYR A 9 3.10 -15.20 7.47
N ASP A 10 3.43 -14.21 8.30
CA ASP A 10 4.35 -14.30 9.42
C ASP A 10 3.60 -13.81 10.67
N ILE A 11 3.65 -14.54 11.78
CA ILE A 11 3.00 -14.14 13.04
C ILE A 11 3.54 -12.79 13.54
N ALA A 12 4.82 -12.51 13.33
CA ALA A 12 5.48 -11.27 13.73
C ALA A 12 5.13 -10.07 12.84
N CYS A 13 4.32 -10.26 11.80
CA CYS A 13 3.87 -9.18 10.93
C CYS A 13 2.49 -8.64 11.36
N PRO A 14 2.38 -7.35 11.77
CA PRO A 14 1.09 -6.79 12.19
C PRO A 14 0.10 -6.69 11.03
N PHE A 15 0.59 -6.44 9.81
CA PHE A 15 -0.25 -6.41 8.63
C PHE A 15 -0.81 -7.79 8.29
N SER A 16 -0.12 -8.88 8.65
CA SER A 16 -0.66 -10.24 8.49
C SER A 16 -1.81 -10.51 9.44
N TYR A 17 -1.68 -10.11 10.71
CA TYR A 17 -2.76 -10.16 11.68
C TYR A 17 -3.98 -9.34 11.24
N LEU A 18 -3.74 -8.09 10.82
CA LEU A 18 -4.78 -7.22 10.27
C LEU A 18 -5.46 -7.84 9.06
N ALA A 19 -4.68 -8.34 8.09
CA ALA A 19 -5.20 -8.91 6.86
C ALA A 19 -6.11 -10.11 7.11
N VAL A 20 -5.70 -11.05 7.95
CA VAL A 20 -6.52 -12.24 8.21
C VAL A 20 -7.74 -11.93 9.06
N SER A 21 -7.61 -11.01 10.02
CA SER A 21 -8.74 -10.55 10.85
C SER A 21 -9.79 -9.85 10.00
N ALA A 22 -9.37 -8.92 9.14
CA ALA A 22 -10.24 -8.24 8.19
C ALA A 22 -10.84 -9.22 7.16
N PHE A 23 -10.03 -10.09 6.57
CA PHE A 23 -10.51 -11.04 5.56
C PHE A 23 -11.59 -11.98 6.11
N ARG A 24 -11.46 -12.42 7.37
CA ARG A 24 -12.44 -13.31 8.03
C ARG A 24 -13.71 -12.58 8.48
N SER A 25 -13.67 -11.25 8.67
CA SER A 25 -14.85 -10.47 9.07
C SER A 25 -15.74 -10.05 7.89
N ILE A 26 -15.25 -10.16 6.66
CA ILE A 26 -16.02 -9.84 5.45
C ILE A 26 -17.22 -10.81 5.33
N PRO A 27 -18.47 -10.29 5.28
CA PRO A 27 -19.66 -11.12 5.09
C PRO A 27 -19.63 -11.87 3.75
N ARG A 28 -19.97 -13.16 3.76
CA ARG A 28 -19.95 -14.04 2.58
C ARG A 28 -21.14 -14.98 2.59
N GLU A 29 -21.66 -15.25 1.40
CA GLU A 29 -22.72 -16.25 1.20
C GLU A 29 -22.20 -17.69 1.34
N ASN A 30 -20.94 -17.93 0.96
CA ASN A 30 -20.32 -19.24 0.96
C ASN A 30 -19.05 -19.26 1.83
N PRO A 31 -18.79 -20.36 2.56
CA PRO A 31 -17.54 -20.53 3.29
C PRO A 31 -16.36 -20.60 2.30
N ILE A 32 -15.27 -19.94 2.68
CA ILE A 32 -14.02 -19.93 1.91
C ILE A 32 -12.98 -20.73 2.67
N LYS A 33 -12.37 -21.69 1.99
CA LYS A 33 -11.31 -22.51 2.57
C LYS A 33 -9.99 -21.76 2.46
N ILE A 34 -9.37 -21.47 3.61
CA ILE A 34 -8.05 -20.82 3.67
C ILE A 34 -6.99 -21.91 3.84
N GLN A 35 -6.03 -21.96 2.92
CA GLN A 35 -4.77 -22.71 3.08
C GLN A 35 -3.76 -21.82 3.79
N TRP A 36 -3.34 -22.21 4.98
CA TRP A 36 -2.47 -21.42 5.83
C TRP A 36 -1.01 -21.74 5.52
N MET A 37 -0.28 -20.77 4.95
CA MET A 37 1.08 -20.91 4.46
C MET A 37 2.05 -20.10 5.35
N PRO A 38 2.50 -20.63 6.50
CA PRO A 38 3.46 -19.93 7.35
C PRO A 38 4.78 -19.79 6.60
N ILE A 39 5.28 -18.57 6.49
CA ILE A 39 6.59 -18.26 5.95
C ILE A 39 7.34 -17.36 6.92
N TYR A 40 8.67 -17.39 6.86
CA TYR A 40 9.50 -16.56 7.72
C TYR A 40 10.09 -15.38 6.94
N LEU A 41 9.65 -14.18 7.32
CA LEU A 41 9.84 -12.96 6.55
C LEU A 41 11.31 -12.56 6.38
N ASP A 42 12.14 -12.72 7.41
CA ASP A 42 13.54 -12.30 7.30
C ASP A 42 14.31 -13.24 6.37
N SER A 43 14.08 -14.55 6.47
CA SER A 43 14.66 -15.51 5.52
C SER A 43 14.18 -15.32 4.08
N ILE A 44 12.93 -14.90 3.86
CA ILE A 44 12.39 -14.79 2.50
C ILE A 44 12.90 -13.53 1.78
N LYS A 45 13.07 -12.42 2.51
CA LYS A 45 13.62 -11.15 1.99
C LYS A 45 15.07 -11.28 1.56
N ASP A 46 15.91 -11.87 2.41
CA ASP A 46 17.34 -12.04 2.15
C ASP A 46 17.57 -12.84 0.87
N ARG A 47 16.78 -13.92 0.68
CA ARG A 47 16.83 -14.74 -0.54
C ARG A 47 16.32 -14.02 -1.76
N ALA A 48 15.30 -13.17 -1.60
CA ALA A 48 14.74 -12.40 -2.68
C ALA A 48 15.62 -11.20 -3.06
N GLY A 49 16.53 -10.74 -2.19
CA GLY A 49 17.29 -9.50 -2.37
C GLY A 49 16.40 -8.25 -2.30
N VAL A 50 15.36 -8.29 -1.46
CA VAL A 50 14.38 -7.22 -1.27
C VAL A 50 14.56 -6.62 0.13
N GLY A 51 14.48 -5.30 0.23
CA GLY A 51 14.66 -4.59 1.49
C GLY A 51 13.55 -4.83 2.52
N SER A 52 13.86 -4.58 3.80
CA SER A 52 12.84 -4.63 4.84
C SER A 52 11.97 -3.36 4.83
N PRO A 53 10.62 -3.48 4.85
CA PRO A 53 9.74 -2.32 5.04
C PRO A 53 9.79 -1.80 6.48
N ILE A 54 10.17 -2.64 7.45
CA ILE A 54 10.57 -2.20 8.79
C ILE A 54 12.01 -1.72 8.63
N VAL A 55 12.15 -0.41 8.47
CA VAL A 55 13.41 0.23 8.14
C VAL A 55 14.41 -0.02 9.28
N LYS A 56 15.43 -0.85 9.06
CA LYS A 56 16.67 -0.81 9.85
C LYS A 56 17.48 0.40 9.33
N GLY A 57 16.95 1.62 9.50
CA GLY A 57 17.48 2.85 8.92
C GLY A 57 16.55 4.08 9.00
N ASP A 58 17.12 5.25 8.77
CA ASP A 58 16.71 6.59 9.25
C ASP A 58 15.50 7.29 8.59
N CYS A 59 14.65 6.62 7.78
CA CYS A 59 13.46 7.28 7.21
C CYS A 59 12.34 7.38 8.25
N SER A 60 12.48 8.32 9.18
CA SER A 60 11.55 8.57 10.28
C SER A 60 10.12 8.83 9.80
N ALA A 61 9.94 9.57 8.70
CA ALA A 61 8.63 9.91 8.14
C ALA A 61 7.83 8.67 7.72
N LYS A 62 8.45 7.74 6.96
CA LYS A 62 7.76 6.51 6.51
C LYS A 62 7.44 5.59 7.68
N LYS A 63 8.34 5.45 8.67
CA LYS A 63 8.10 4.64 9.86
C LYS A 63 6.91 5.18 10.68
N VAL A 64 6.93 6.48 10.97
CA VAL A 64 5.84 7.17 11.68
C VAL A 64 4.52 7.03 10.90
N TRP A 65 4.57 7.17 9.57
CA TRP A 65 3.40 6.94 8.73
C TRP A 65 2.89 5.50 8.82
N MET A 66 3.75 4.48 8.72
CA MET A 66 3.33 3.07 8.81
C MET A 66 2.65 2.72 10.14
N GLU A 67 3.14 3.28 11.26
CA GLU A 67 2.53 3.08 12.58
C GLU A 67 1.13 3.72 12.68
N ARG A 68 0.95 4.89 12.07
CA ARG A 68 -0.36 5.57 11.96
C ARG A 68 -1.29 4.83 11.00
N ASP A 69 -0.77 4.40 9.85
CA ASP A 69 -1.51 3.65 8.83
C ASP A 69 -2.09 2.35 9.40
N LEU A 70 -1.26 1.59 10.12
CA LEU A 70 -1.71 0.41 10.84
C LEU A 70 -2.84 0.74 11.83
N LYS A 71 -2.79 1.90 12.52
CA LYS A 71 -3.86 2.34 13.44
C LYS A 71 -5.16 2.53 12.70
N MET A 72 -5.12 3.35 11.65
CA MET A 72 -6.28 3.71 10.84
C MET A 72 -6.90 2.45 10.22
N MET A 73 -6.08 1.56 9.70
CA MET A 73 -6.57 0.32 9.10
C MET A 73 -7.18 -0.63 10.14
N CYS A 74 -6.54 -0.82 11.31
CA CYS A 74 -7.13 -1.61 12.40
C CYS A 74 -8.47 -1.02 12.85
N GLU A 75 -8.56 0.30 13.03
CA GLU A 75 -9.82 0.96 13.38
C GLU A 75 -10.89 0.78 12.30
N ARG A 76 -10.54 0.97 11.01
CA ARG A 76 -11.44 0.79 9.86
C ARG A 76 -11.98 -0.64 9.78
N TYR A 77 -11.16 -1.64 10.06
CA TYR A 77 -11.58 -3.05 10.00
C TYR A 77 -12.09 -3.59 11.35
N ASN A 78 -12.17 -2.77 12.39
CA ASN A 78 -12.54 -3.18 13.76
C ASN A 78 -11.65 -4.32 14.29
N VAL A 79 -10.35 -4.25 14.03
CA VAL A 79 -9.36 -5.24 14.48
C VAL A 79 -8.66 -4.73 15.74
N PRO A 80 -8.89 -5.34 16.91
CA PRO A 80 -8.23 -4.91 18.14
C PRO A 80 -6.75 -5.31 18.13
N ILE A 81 -5.88 -4.41 18.56
CA ILE A 81 -4.43 -4.62 18.66
C ILE A 81 -3.90 -3.92 19.92
N ASN A 82 -3.13 -4.63 20.75
CA ASN A 82 -2.43 -4.06 21.89
C ASN A 82 -1.06 -3.57 21.42
N ARG A 83 -0.80 -2.27 21.54
CA ARG A 83 0.42 -1.65 21.01
C ARG A 83 1.54 -1.71 22.03
N SER A 84 2.30 -2.80 22.00
CA SER A 84 3.69 -2.86 22.47
C SER A 84 4.39 -3.94 21.67
N PRO A 85 5.19 -3.59 20.66
CA PRO A 85 5.81 -4.64 19.90
C PRO A 85 7.01 -5.21 20.64
N ARG A 86 6.93 -6.50 20.97
CA ARG A 86 8.13 -7.34 21.14
C ARG A 86 8.72 -7.66 19.77
N TYR A 87 9.08 -6.62 19.01
CA TYR A 87 9.68 -6.73 17.67
C TYR A 87 11.10 -7.32 17.74
N GLU A 88 11.71 -7.40 18.92
CA GLU A 88 13.10 -7.80 19.08
C GLU A 88 13.28 -9.32 18.81
N ASP A 89 14.17 -9.59 17.85
CA ASP A 89 14.80 -10.86 17.50
C ASP A 89 13.90 -12.10 17.47
N GLN A 90 12.85 -12.08 16.66
CA GLN A 90 12.10 -13.30 16.32
C GLN A 90 12.97 -14.23 15.47
N ASP A 91 13.27 -15.44 15.95
CA ASP A 91 14.15 -16.42 15.29
C ASP A 91 13.40 -17.40 14.36
N GLY A 92 12.13 -17.11 14.08
CA GLY A 92 11.23 -17.96 13.30
C GLY A 92 10.63 -19.13 14.09
N THR A 93 10.81 -19.21 15.41
CA THR A 93 10.25 -20.28 16.26
C THR A 93 8.74 -20.54 16.04
N PRO A 94 7.86 -19.52 16.08
CA PRO A 94 6.43 -19.72 15.78
C PRO A 94 6.19 -20.30 14.38
N GLN A 95 6.96 -19.88 13.39
CA GLN A 95 6.83 -20.28 11.99
C GLN A 95 7.30 -21.73 11.81
N LYS A 96 8.38 -22.15 12.50
CA LYS A 96 8.81 -23.55 12.54
C LYS A 96 7.72 -24.43 13.17
N LEU A 97 7.18 -24.04 14.32
CA LEU A 97 6.07 -24.75 14.95
C LEU A 97 4.89 -24.90 13.98
N LEU A 98 4.45 -23.82 13.33
CA LEU A 98 3.34 -23.86 12.37
C LEU A 98 3.63 -24.72 11.14
N ALA A 99 4.85 -24.68 10.61
CA ALA A 99 5.27 -25.46 9.45
C ALA A 99 5.32 -26.97 9.73
N SER A 100 5.46 -27.38 11.00
CA SER A 100 5.43 -28.79 11.41
C SER A 100 4.01 -29.40 11.45
N ILE A 101 2.96 -28.59 11.40
CA ILE A 101 1.57 -29.04 11.51
C ILE A 101 1.01 -29.35 10.12
N ASP A 102 0.82 -30.64 9.79
CA ASP A 102 0.32 -31.07 8.48
C ASP A 102 -1.17 -30.76 8.26
N ASN A 103 -2.00 -30.91 9.30
CA ASN A 103 -3.43 -30.65 9.20
C ASN A 103 -3.69 -29.13 9.12
N ASN A 104 -4.22 -28.67 7.98
CA ASN A 104 -4.48 -27.25 7.76
C ASN A 104 -5.48 -26.64 8.77
N GLY A 105 -6.45 -27.42 9.27
CA GLY A 105 -7.41 -26.95 10.27
C GLY A 105 -6.79 -26.76 11.65
N ASP A 106 -5.86 -27.64 12.05
CA ASP A 106 -5.10 -27.47 13.29
C ASP A 106 -4.07 -26.35 13.16
N ARG A 107 -3.45 -26.22 11.99
CA ARG A 107 -2.59 -25.08 11.66
C ARG A 107 -3.37 -23.77 11.78
N GLU A 108 -4.56 -23.67 11.18
CA GLU A 108 -5.45 -22.51 11.31
C GLU A 108 -5.72 -22.13 12.77
N LYS A 109 -6.16 -23.10 13.59
CA LYS A 109 -6.44 -22.87 15.02
C LYS A 109 -5.22 -22.29 15.73
N LEU A 110 -4.05 -22.90 15.51
CA LEU A 110 -2.80 -22.46 16.13
C LEU A 110 -2.38 -21.06 15.64
N SER A 111 -2.46 -20.79 14.34
CA SER A 111 -2.13 -19.48 13.75
C SER A 111 -2.97 -18.36 14.34
N LEU A 112 -4.29 -18.57 14.43
CA LEU A 112 -5.22 -17.60 15.00
C LEU A 112 -4.98 -17.37 16.50
N ALA A 113 -4.67 -18.44 17.23
CA ALA A 113 -4.31 -18.35 18.65
C ALA A 113 -3.01 -17.58 18.84
N LEU A 114 -1.96 -17.88 18.07
CA LEU A 114 -0.68 -17.17 18.11
C LEU A 114 -0.81 -15.69 17.76
N PHE A 115 -1.53 -15.36 16.68
CA PHE A 115 -1.81 -13.97 16.32
C PHE A 115 -2.50 -13.21 17.45
N SER A 116 -3.53 -13.80 18.06
CA SER A 116 -4.27 -13.16 19.16
C SER A 116 -3.38 -12.99 20.39
N HIS A 117 -2.59 -14.00 20.75
CA HIS A 117 -1.71 -13.89 21.92
C HIS A 117 -0.60 -12.86 21.72
N TYR A 118 0.00 -12.82 20.53
CA TYR A 118 1.06 -11.86 20.23
C TYR A 118 0.53 -10.43 20.09
N TRP A 119 -0.46 -10.21 19.21
CA TRP A 119 -0.90 -8.86 18.86
C TRP A 119 -1.98 -8.27 19.76
N LEU A 120 -2.74 -9.09 20.48
CA LEU A 120 -3.79 -8.61 21.38
C LEU A 120 -3.41 -8.76 22.85
N LYS A 121 -2.71 -9.84 23.23
CA LYS A 121 -2.37 -10.12 24.63
C LYS A 121 -0.90 -9.82 25.02
N ASP A 122 -0.05 -9.39 24.07
CA ASP A 122 1.38 -9.11 24.30
C ASP A 122 2.15 -10.29 24.95
N CYS A 123 1.86 -11.51 24.49
CA CYS A 123 2.56 -12.70 24.93
C CYS A 123 3.89 -12.90 24.19
N ASP A 124 4.91 -13.38 24.89
CA ASP A 124 6.17 -13.80 24.27
C ASP A 124 6.02 -15.17 23.59
N ILE A 125 5.88 -15.15 22.26
CA ILE A 125 5.71 -16.34 21.43
C ILE A 125 7.05 -17.03 21.08
N GLN A 126 8.17 -16.61 21.66
CA GLN A 126 9.43 -17.36 21.58
C GLN A 126 9.60 -18.34 22.75
N ASP A 127 8.89 -18.12 23.86
CA ASP A 127 8.94 -19.00 25.02
C ASP A 127 8.14 -20.30 24.75
N SER A 128 8.83 -21.44 24.85
CA SER A 128 8.24 -22.77 24.62
C SER A 128 7.05 -23.09 25.53
N LYS A 129 7.03 -22.66 26.80
CA LYS A 129 5.91 -22.86 27.72
C LYS A 129 4.71 -22.00 27.34
N VAL A 130 4.96 -20.76 26.88
CA VAL A 130 3.91 -19.90 26.35
C VAL A 130 3.29 -20.55 25.11
N LEU A 131 4.10 -21.05 24.19
CA LEU A 131 3.63 -21.77 23.00
C LEU A 131 2.83 -23.04 23.34
N GLU A 132 3.27 -23.82 24.34
CA GLU A 132 2.53 -25.00 24.82
C GLU A 132 1.16 -24.62 25.39
N ASN A 133 1.09 -23.56 26.19
CA ASN A 133 -0.17 -23.06 26.72
C ASN A 133 -1.11 -22.59 25.60
N ILE A 134 -0.59 -21.84 24.62
CA ILE A 134 -1.36 -21.38 23.46
C ILE A 134 -1.89 -22.56 22.64
N ALA A 135 -1.05 -23.58 22.38
CA ALA A 135 -1.48 -24.78 21.66
C ALA A 135 -2.59 -25.52 22.42
N LYS A 136 -2.46 -25.66 23.74
CA LYS A 136 -3.48 -26.28 24.59
C LYS A 136 -4.79 -25.50 24.59
N GLU A 137 -4.75 -24.17 24.69
CA GLU A 137 -5.93 -23.30 24.57
C GLU A 137 -6.60 -23.42 23.19
N ALA A 138 -5.82 -23.61 22.13
CA ALA A 138 -6.32 -23.88 20.78
C ALA A 138 -6.89 -25.31 20.60
N GLY A 139 -6.88 -26.13 21.65
CA GLY A 139 -7.37 -27.51 21.64
C GLY A 139 -6.40 -28.50 20.99
N LEU A 140 -5.11 -28.18 20.93
CA LEU A 140 -4.08 -29.02 20.35
C LEU A 140 -3.18 -29.61 21.44
N SER A 141 -2.90 -30.90 21.35
CA SER A 141 -1.94 -31.59 22.21
C SER A 141 -0.64 -31.80 21.44
N LEU A 142 0.31 -30.88 21.59
CA LEU A 142 1.58 -30.86 20.85
C LEU A 142 2.76 -30.96 21.82
N ASN A 143 3.79 -31.70 21.43
CA ASN A 143 5.14 -31.51 22.00
C ASN A 143 5.80 -30.37 21.23
N VAL A 144 5.71 -29.15 21.76
CA VAL A 144 6.13 -27.93 21.04
C VAL A 144 7.60 -27.96 20.67
N GLN A 145 8.49 -28.39 21.59
CA GLN A 145 9.92 -28.47 21.30
C GLN A 145 10.24 -29.42 20.15
N GLN A 146 9.63 -30.62 20.17
CA GLN A 146 9.79 -31.59 19.10
C GLN A 146 9.25 -31.08 17.77
N GLN A 147 8.11 -30.39 17.80
CA GLN A 147 7.48 -29.84 16.60
C GLN A 147 8.29 -28.69 15.98
N ILE A 148 8.84 -27.78 16.80
CA ILE A 148 9.74 -26.73 16.32
C ILE A 148 10.95 -27.34 15.60
N ALA A 149 11.59 -28.36 16.17
CA ALA A 149 12.72 -29.03 15.54
C ALA A 149 12.35 -29.70 14.20
N ARG A 150 11.16 -30.32 14.12
CA ARG A 150 10.66 -30.94 12.88
C ARG A 150 10.23 -29.93 11.83
N GLY A 151 9.91 -28.71 12.24
CA GLY A 151 9.38 -27.65 11.39
C GLY A 151 10.42 -26.88 10.59
N GLU A 152 11.71 -27.03 10.87
CA GLU A 152 12.79 -26.28 10.21
C GLU A 152 12.86 -26.53 8.70
N GLU A 153 12.98 -27.79 8.28
CA GLU A 153 13.02 -28.17 6.86
C GLU A 153 11.69 -27.88 6.13
N PRO A 154 10.50 -28.19 6.69
CA PRO A 154 9.22 -27.76 6.13
C PRO A 154 9.13 -26.25 5.92
N LEU A 155 9.54 -25.44 6.89
CA LEU A 155 9.51 -23.97 6.77
C LEU A 155 10.44 -23.48 5.65
N LYS A 156 11.64 -24.05 5.57
CA LYS A 156 12.59 -23.76 4.48
C LYS A 156 11.98 -24.06 3.12
N LYS A 157 11.33 -25.21 2.96
CA LYS A 157 10.63 -25.61 1.74
C LYS A 157 9.48 -24.66 1.40
N LEU A 158 8.65 -24.29 2.39
CA LEU A 158 7.57 -23.31 2.21
C LEU A 158 8.10 -21.95 1.73
N ASN A 159 9.20 -21.46 2.31
CA ASN A 159 9.87 -20.22 1.88
C ASN A 159 10.41 -20.33 0.43
N GLU A 160 10.96 -21.47 0.04
CA GLU A 160 11.46 -21.70 -1.33
C GLU A 160 10.32 -21.75 -2.35
N GLU A 161 9.22 -22.43 -2.02
CA GLU A 161 8.03 -22.50 -2.85
C GLU A 161 7.37 -21.12 -3.00
N ALA A 162 7.23 -20.37 -1.90
CA ALA A 162 6.74 -18.99 -1.92
C ALA A 162 7.61 -18.08 -2.81
N ASN A 163 8.94 -18.17 -2.69
CA ASN A 163 9.87 -17.41 -3.54
C ASN A 163 9.72 -17.74 -5.03
N LYS A 164 9.56 -19.03 -5.39
CA LYS A 164 9.31 -19.46 -6.78
C LYS A 164 8.02 -18.88 -7.36
N LEU A 165 7.02 -18.64 -6.51
CA LEU A 165 5.76 -17.97 -6.88
C LEU A 165 5.90 -16.44 -6.96
N GLY A 166 7.04 -15.88 -6.55
CA GLY A 166 7.26 -14.44 -6.44
C GLY A 166 6.60 -13.82 -5.22
N ILE A 167 6.48 -14.59 -4.12
CA ILE A 167 6.06 -14.14 -2.80
C ILE A 167 7.32 -13.96 -1.96
N PHE A 168 7.64 -12.72 -1.64
CA PHE A 168 8.83 -12.33 -0.87
C PHE A 168 8.50 -11.28 0.21
N ARG A 169 7.21 -11.02 0.42
CA ARG A 169 6.67 -10.14 1.47
C ARG A 169 5.38 -10.77 2.00
N VAL A 170 5.01 -10.39 3.22
CA VAL A 170 3.75 -10.79 3.86
C VAL A 170 2.95 -9.56 4.32
N PRO A 171 1.63 -9.66 4.43
CA PRO A 171 0.81 -10.82 4.01
C PRO A 171 0.63 -10.89 2.49
N CYS A 172 0.45 -12.11 1.97
CA CYS A 172 0.01 -12.34 0.59
C CYS A 172 -1.18 -13.29 0.57
N PHE A 173 -2.20 -12.97 -0.23
CA PHE A 173 -3.23 -13.92 -0.62
C PHE A 173 -2.96 -14.40 -2.03
N ARG A 174 -3.07 -15.71 -2.26
CA ARG A 174 -3.05 -16.27 -3.60
C ARG A 174 -4.38 -16.96 -3.88
N VAL A 175 -5.08 -16.48 -4.90
CA VAL A 175 -6.33 -17.07 -5.40
C VAL A 175 -6.08 -17.52 -6.83
N SER A 176 -6.28 -18.82 -7.08
CA SER A 176 -5.92 -19.49 -8.33
C SER A 176 -4.43 -19.33 -8.70
N ARG A 177 -4.08 -18.29 -9.48
CA ARG A 177 -2.70 -17.98 -9.90
C ARG A 177 -2.30 -16.53 -9.64
N LYS A 178 -3.21 -15.71 -9.12
CA LYS A 178 -2.97 -14.29 -8.84
C LYS A 178 -2.54 -14.12 -7.39
N ILE A 179 -1.65 -13.16 -7.16
CA ILE A 179 -1.07 -12.87 -5.84
C ILE A 179 -1.42 -11.44 -5.48
N TYR A 180 -1.94 -11.25 -4.29
CA TYR A 180 -2.37 -9.97 -3.74
C TYR A 180 -1.60 -9.71 -2.45
N PHE A 181 -0.76 -8.69 -2.47
CA PHE A 181 0.07 -8.33 -1.33
C PHE A 181 -0.62 -7.26 -0.47
N GLY A 182 -0.66 -7.48 0.84
CA GLY A 182 -1.15 -6.51 1.82
C GLY A 182 -2.66 -6.59 2.12
N PRO A 183 -3.08 -6.10 3.30
CA PRO A 183 -4.50 -5.98 3.68
C PRO A 183 -5.27 -4.95 2.83
N ASP A 184 -4.58 -4.09 2.13
CA ASP A 184 -5.13 -3.06 1.24
C ASP A 184 -5.47 -3.59 -0.16
N ARG A 185 -5.26 -4.88 -0.44
CA ARG A 185 -5.70 -5.56 -1.68
C ARG A 185 -6.83 -6.56 -1.45
N LEU A 186 -7.42 -6.63 -0.25
CA LEU A 186 -8.46 -7.60 0.08
C LEU A 186 -9.68 -7.53 -0.85
N TYR A 187 -10.05 -6.35 -1.33
CA TYR A 187 -11.14 -6.22 -2.29
C TYR A 187 -10.84 -6.93 -3.62
N PHE A 188 -9.59 -7.02 -4.06
CA PHE A 188 -9.24 -7.82 -5.23
C PHE A 188 -9.36 -9.32 -4.95
N VAL A 189 -8.97 -9.75 -3.74
CA VAL A 189 -9.13 -11.14 -3.28
C VAL A 189 -10.61 -11.50 -3.30
N GLU A 190 -11.49 -10.64 -2.77
CA GLU A 190 -12.94 -10.82 -2.81
C GLU A 190 -13.50 -10.92 -4.24
N ARG A 191 -13.06 -10.05 -5.15
CA ARG A 191 -13.49 -10.10 -6.57
C ARG A 191 -13.10 -11.43 -7.22
N GLU A 192 -11.88 -11.89 -6.97
CA GLU A 192 -11.42 -13.18 -7.51
C GLU A 192 -12.19 -14.37 -6.93
N LEU A 193 -12.71 -14.23 -5.71
CA LEU A 193 -13.57 -15.21 -5.06
C LEU A 193 -15.05 -15.12 -5.49
N GLY A 194 -15.38 -14.22 -6.43
CA GLY A 194 -16.71 -14.09 -7.05
C GLY A 194 -17.53 -12.88 -6.59
N ASN A 195 -17.03 -12.08 -5.64
CA ASN A 195 -17.73 -10.87 -5.21
C ASN A 195 -17.44 -9.70 -6.16
N ASN A 196 -18.13 -9.64 -7.29
CA ASN A 196 -17.94 -8.58 -8.30
C ASN A 196 -18.23 -7.16 -7.78
N GLN A 197 -18.95 -7.04 -6.66
CA GLN A 197 -19.26 -5.78 -6.00
C GLN A 197 -18.19 -5.35 -4.97
N ALA A 198 -17.13 -6.14 -4.77
CA ALA A 198 -16.03 -5.74 -3.89
C ALA A 198 -15.27 -4.56 -4.50
N SER A 199 -15.06 -3.53 -3.69
CA SER A 199 -14.36 -2.31 -4.05
C SER A 199 -13.53 -1.82 -2.87
N GLU A 200 -12.56 -0.95 -3.14
CA GLU A 200 -11.74 -0.32 -2.10
C GLU A 200 -12.59 0.43 -1.04
N LEU A 201 -13.75 0.95 -1.42
CA LEU A 201 -14.63 1.75 -0.55
C LEU A 201 -15.63 0.91 0.26
N ARG A 202 -15.83 -0.37 -0.07
CA ARG A 202 -17.00 -1.14 0.37
C ARG A 202 -17.17 -1.30 1.89
N LEU A 203 -16.08 -1.36 2.65
CA LEU A 203 -16.12 -1.85 4.04
C LEU A 203 -16.28 -0.76 5.10
N ARG A 204 -16.02 0.51 4.74
CA ARG A 204 -16.50 1.70 5.44
C ARG A 204 -16.54 2.87 4.46
N LEU A 205 -17.70 3.51 4.45
CA LEU A 205 -17.88 4.94 4.24
C LEU A 205 -18.72 5.33 5.46
N PRO A 206 -18.36 6.33 6.26
CA PRO A 206 -19.19 6.76 7.36
C PRO A 206 -20.61 6.97 6.86
N SER A 207 -21.57 6.37 7.56
CA SER A 207 -22.98 6.72 7.42
C SER A 207 -23.24 8.20 7.77
N SER A 208 -22.23 8.92 8.26
CA SER A 208 -22.19 10.37 8.48
C SER A 208 -21.92 11.19 7.23
N ALA A 209 -21.91 10.61 6.02
CA ALA A 209 -21.96 11.38 4.77
C ALA A 209 -23.28 12.19 4.74
N THR A 210 -23.26 13.36 5.36
CA THR A 210 -24.41 14.24 5.47
C THR A 210 -24.44 15.19 4.27
N PRO A 211 -25.63 15.42 3.67
CA PRO A 211 -25.79 16.51 2.71
C PRO A 211 -25.25 17.82 3.29
N GLY A 212 -24.37 18.50 2.56
CA GLY A 212 -23.75 19.75 2.99
C GLY A 212 -22.43 19.62 3.75
N HIS A 213 -21.95 18.41 4.05
CA HIS A 213 -20.57 18.25 4.52
C HIS A 213 -19.60 18.70 3.43
N ARG A 214 -18.71 19.63 3.76
CA ARG A 214 -17.65 20.12 2.88
C ARG A 214 -16.30 19.69 3.43
N ALA A 215 -15.49 19.08 2.59
CA ALA A 215 -14.13 18.69 2.93
C ALA A 215 -13.16 19.14 1.84
N LYS A 216 -11.92 19.40 2.23
CA LYS A 216 -10.81 19.70 1.32
C LYS A 216 -9.92 18.47 1.19
N LEU A 217 -9.59 18.09 -0.05
CA LEU A 217 -8.60 17.08 -0.39
C LEU A 217 -7.38 17.76 -1.01
N THR A 218 -6.27 17.80 -0.29
CA THR A 218 -4.97 18.20 -0.84
C THR A 218 -4.30 16.97 -1.44
N PHE A 219 -4.00 17.00 -2.74
CA PHE A 219 -3.34 15.92 -3.46
C PHE A 219 -1.91 16.34 -3.87
N TYR A 220 -0.91 15.73 -3.23
CA TYR A 220 0.49 15.91 -3.58
C TYR A 220 0.90 14.90 -4.64
N TYR A 221 1.41 15.41 -5.76
CA TYR A 221 1.73 14.58 -6.91
C TYR A 221 2.97 15.05 -7.66
N ASP A 222 3.52 14.12 -8.44
CA ASP A 222 4.54 14.37 -9.45
C ASP A 222 4.12 13.61 -10.71
N PHE A 223 4.24 14.25 -11.87
CA PHE A 223 3.95 13.65 -13.17
C PHE A 223 4.84 12.43 -13.46
N VAL A 224 6.06 12.38 -12.91
CA VAL A 224 6.98 11.23 -13.05
C VAL A 224 6.52 9.99 -12.28
N SER A 225 5.51 10.08 -11.42
CA SER A 225 5.03 8.91 -10.68
C SER A 225 3.86 8.24 -11.42
N PRO A 226 4.01 6.96 -11.84
CA PRO A 226 2.88 6.22 -12.43
C PRO A 226 1.75 6.02 -11.41
N TRP A 227 2.09 5.97 -10.11
CA TRP A 227 1.10 5.87 -9.04
C TRP A 227 0.33 7.18 -8.86
N SER A 228 0.95 8.34 -9.11
CA SER A 228 0.26 9.63 -9.16
C SER A 228 -0.73 9.70 -10.32
N TYR A 229 -0.39 9.12 -11.49
CA TYR A 229 -1.33 9.04 -12.60
C TYR A 229 -2.55 8.17 -12.27
N ILE A 230 -2.33 6.99 -11.68
CA ILE A 230 -3.42 6.11 -11.22
C ILE A 230 -4.28 6.81 -10.16
N ALA A 231 -3.68 7.52 -9.21
CA ALA A 231 -4.39 8.32 -8.23
C ALA A 231 -5.21 9.45 -8.89
N ALA A 232 -4.63 10.18 -9.84
CA ALA A 232 -5.28 11.29 -10.52
C ALA A 232 -6.59 10.85 -11.21
N VAL A 233 -6.57 9.69 -11.90
CA VAL A 233 -7.78 9.09 -12.49
C VAL A 233 -8.78 8.64 -11.42
N ALA A 234 -8.30 8.14 -10.28
CA ALA A 234 -9.16 7.65 -9.22
C ALA A 234 -9.84 8.77 -8.41
N ILE A 235 -9.20 9.94 -8.23
CA ILE A 235 -9.75 11.07 -7.46
C ILE A 235 -11.06 11.57 -8.07
N GLU A 236 -11.13 11.73 -9.39
CA GLU A 236 -12.36 12.21 -10.06
C GLU A 236 -13.55 11.27 -9.77
N ARG A 237 -13.31 9.96 -9.87
CA ARG A 237 -14.32 8.93 -9.56
C ARG A 237 -14.66 8.92 -8.07
N LEU A 238 -13.67 9.10 -7.19
CA LEU A 238 -13.88 9.14 -5.75
C LEU A 238 -14.82 10.29 -5.37
N VAL A 239 -14.55 11.51 -5.84
CA VAL A 239 -15.37 12.69 -5.54
C VAL A 239 -16.81 12.47 -5.99
N GLU A 240 -17.03 11.88 -7.17
CA GLU A 240 -18.39 11.55 -7.63
C GLU A 240 -19.08 10.52 -6.73
N GLN A 241 -18.36 9.49 -6.30
CA GLN A 241 -18.88 8.43 -5.42
C GLN A 241 -19.21 8.92 -4.01
N LEU A 242 -18.61 10.02 -3.56
CA LEU A 242 -18.81 10.58 -2.23
C LEU A 242 -20.00 11.54 -2.12
N LYS A 243 -20.70 11.84 -3.23
CA LYS A 243 -21.92 12.67 -3.18
C LYS A 243 -22.92 12.09 -2.15
N PRO A 244 -23.54 12.93 -1.30
CA PRO A 244 -23.66 14.39 -1.41
C PRO A 244 -22.54 15.21 -0.72
N VAL A 245 -21.43 14.60 -0.31
CA VAL A 245 -20.28 15.34 0.23
C VAL A 245 -19.71 16.26 -0.85
N THR A 246 -19.46 17.52 -0.50
CA THR A 246 -18.78 18.47 -1.39
C THR A 246 -17.28 18.41 -1.10
N VAL A 247 -16.50 17.93 -2.08
CA VAL A 247 -15.04 17.84 -1.95
C VAL A 247 -14.38 18.92 -2.80
N ASP A 248 -13.59 19.79 -2.17
CA ASP A 248 -12.71 20.72 -2.84
C ASP A 248 -11.32 20.08 -3.00
N VAL A 249 -10.86 19.90 -4.24
CA VAL A 249 -9.59 19.20 -4.51
C VAL A 249 -8.50 20.20 -4.87
N GLU A 250 -7.51 20.32 -4.00
CA GLU A 250 -6.31 21.13 -4.23
C GLU A 250 -5.20 20.23 -4.81
N TRP A 251 -4.73 20.57 -6.02
CA TRP A 251 -3.65 19.85 -6.70
C TRP A 251 -2.32 20.54 -6.38
N VAL A 252 -1.40 19.83 -5.72
CA VAL A 252 -0.12 20.40 -5.26
C VAL A 252 1.05 19.66 -5.93
N PRO A 253 1.64 20.23 -7.00
CA PRO A 253 2.80 19.63 -7.65
C PRO A 253 4.02 19.69 -6.73
N VAL A 254 4.70 18.56 -6.60
CA VAL A 254 5.94 18.38 -5.81
C VAL A 254 6.92 17.52 -6.59
N SER A 255 8.21 17.60 -6.25
CA SER A 255 9.25 16.73 -6.81
C SER A 255 9.36 15.43 -6.02
N LEU A 256 9.06 14.29 -6.65
CA LEU A 256 9.31 12.98 -6.07
C LEU A 256 10.81 12.77 -5.76
N PRO A 257 11.75 13.04 -6.69
CA PRO A 257 13.19 13.01 -6.36
C PRO A 257 13.54 13.90 -5.16
N GLY A 258 12.97 15.11 -5.09
CA GLY A 258 13.19 16.03 -3.96
C GLY A 258 12.69 15.48 -2.63
N LEU A 259 11.52 14.82 -2.60
CA LEU A 259 11.00 14.16 -1.40
C LEU A 259 11.90 12.99 -0.96
N ILE A 260 12.33 12.16 -1.91
CA ILE A 260 13.23 11.02 -1.65
C ILE A 260 14.56 11.51 -1.05
N GLN A 261 15.14 12.56 -1.64
CA GLN A 261 16.40 13.15 -1.19
C GLN A 261 16.27 13.75 0.22
N ALA A 262 15.23 14.57 0.46
CA ALA A 262 15.02 15.23 1.74
C ALA A 262 14.78 14.24 2.88
N ASN A 263 14.13 13.11 2.60
CA ASN A 263 13.86 12.06 3.58
C ASN A 263 15.00 11.04 3.74
N LYS A 264 16.12 11.22 3.03
CA LYS A 264 17.27 10.30 3.02
C LYS A 264 16.83 8.85 2.86
N ALA A 265 16.02 8.59 1.82
CA ALA A 265 15.46 7.26 1.59
C ALA A 265 16.56 6.19 1.65
N PRO A 266 16.29 5.06 2.34
CA PRO A 266 17.34 4.14 2.74
C PRO A 266 17.77 3.25 1.55
N VAL A 267 18.93 2.58 1.68
CA VAL A 267 19.54 1.74 0.62
C VAL A 267 18.58 0.66 0.12
N GLU A 268 17.70 0.16 0.97
CA GLU A 268 16.64 -0.79 0.68
C GLU A 268 15.73 -0.34 -0.48
N ALA A 269 15.43 0.96 -0.58
CA ALA A 269 14.62 1.48 -1.68
C ALA A 269 15.34 1.35 -3.04
N ALA A 270 16.68 1.48 -3.04
CA ALA A 270 17.49 1.26 -4.23
C ALA A 270 17.60 -0.24 -4.58
N LEU A 271 17.71 -1.12 -3.58
CA LEU A 271 17.70 -2.57 -3.78
C LEU A 271 16.38 -3.04 -4.40
N ASP A 272 15.25 -2.57 -3.87
CA ASP A 272 13.92 -2.89 -4.39
C ASP A 272 13.76 -2.41 -5.84
N ALA A 273 14.23 -1.20 -6.15
CA ALA A 273 14.17 -0.65 -7.50
C ALA A 273 15.00 -1.43 -8.53
N ALA A 274 16.06 -2.12 -8.10
CA ALA A 274 16.91 -2.96 -8.94
C ALA A 274 16.43 -4.43 -9.01
N ASN A 275 15.43 -4.82 -8.22
CA ASN A 275 15.04 -6.21 -8.04
C ASN A 275 13.98 -6.67 -9.06
N PRO A 276 14.26 -7.66 -9.93
CA PRO A 276 13.31 -8.11 -10.95
C PRO A 276 12.00 -8.68 -10.39
N ALA A 277 12.05 -9.37 -9.23
CA ALA A 277 10.86 -9.92 -8.60
C ALA A 277 9.98 -8.81 -8.02
N PHE A 278 10.59 -7.80 -7.41
CA PHE A 278 9.91 -6.59 -6.95
C PHE A 278 9.26 -5.84 -8.11
N LEU A 279 10.00 -5.56 -9.17
CA LEU A 279 9.48 -4.88 -10.37
C LEU A 279 8.32 -5.65 -11.01
N LYS A 280 8.42 -6.98 -11.10
CA LYS A 280 7.33 -7.84 -11.59
C LYS A 280 6.11 -7.82 -10.67
N ALA A 281 6.28 -7.77 -9.36
CA ALA A 281 5.17 -7.63 -8.42
C ALA A 281 4.48 -6.26 -8.54
N THR A 282 5.26 -5.19 -8.58
CA THR A 282 4.80 -3.82 -8.77
C THR A 282 4.05 -3.66 -10.09
N GLY A 283 4.57 -4.22 -11.19
CA GLY A 283 3.89 -4.21 -12.49
C GLY A 283 2.58 -4.98 -12.50
N ARG A 284 2.51 -6.13 -11.80
CA ARG A 284 1.24 -6.87 -11.61
C ARG A 284 0.22 -6.03 -10.84
N ASP A 285 0.63 -5.38 -9.76
CA ASP A 285 -0.26 -4.52 -8.97
C ASP A 285 -0.79 -3.34 -9.78
N MET A 286 0.09 -2.70 -10.56
CA MET A 286 -0.28 -1.64 -11.47
C MET A 286 -1.35 -2.09 -12.48
N GLN A 287 -1.17 -3.27 -13.11
CA GLN A 287 -2.17 -3.84 -14.02
C GLN A 287 -3.51 -4.10 -13.34
N MET A 288 -3.51 -4.58 -12.09
CA MET A 288 -4.74 -4.79 -11.32
C MET A 288 -5.46 -3.46 -11.03
N GLN A 289 -4.72 -2.41 -10.67
CA GLN A 289 -5.28 -1.09 -10.42
C GLN A 289 -5.87 -0.46 -11.69
N ILE A 290 -5.17 -0.57 -12.82
CA ILE A 290 -5.66 -0.13 -14.14
C ILE A 290 -6.96 -0.84 -14.49
N ALA A 291 -7.02 -2.17 -14.32
CA ALA A 291 -8.23 -2.95 -14.58
C ALA A 291 -9.40 -2.54 -13.66
N LEU A 292 -9.13 -2.24 -12.38
CA LEU A 292 -10.14 -1.74 -11.43
C LEU A 292 -10.74 -0.40 -11.87
N ARG A 293 -9.95 0.45 -12.54
CA ARG A 293 -10.35 1.76 -13.07
C ARG A 293 -10.88 1.69 -14.51
N GLY A 294 -11.45 0.56 -14.92
CA GLY A 294 -12.07 0.42 -16.22
C GLY A 294 -11.08 0.25 -17.38
N GLY A 295 -9.84 -0.16 -17.08
CA GLY A 295 -8.82 -0.37 -18.10
C GLY A 295 -8.29 0.93 -18.69
N MET A 296 -8.10 1.96 -17.85
CA MET A 296 -7.54 3.24 -18.27
C MET A 296 -6.29 3.06 -19.16
N PRO A 297 -6.12 3.85 -20.24
CA PRO A 297 -4.93 3.76 -21.08
C PRO A 297 -3.66 3.91 -20.25
N PHE A 298 -2.75 2.95 -20.42
CA PHE A 298 -1.48 2.93 -19.72
C PHE A 298 -0.41 2.19 -20.52
N LYS A 299 0.74 2.84 -20.68
CA LYS A 299 1.98 2.31 -21.22
C LYS A 299 3.09 2.82 -20.33
N PHE A 300 3.84 1.90 -19.73
CA PHE A 300 4.99 2.29 -18.92
C PHE A 300 6.01 3.01 -19.81
N ASN A 301 6.34 4.24 -19.46
CA ASN A 301 7.20 5.08 -20.29
C ASN A 301 8.62 4.50 -20.38
N SER A 302 9.12 4.35 -21.60
CA SER A 302 10.43 3.79 -21.93
C SER A 302 11.61 4.69 -21.52
N LYS A 303 11.36 5.96 -21.21
CA LYS A 303 12.33 6.96 -20.76
C LYS A 303 12.37 7.15 -19.25
N PHE A 304 11.56 6.41 -18.50
CA PHE A 304 11.56 6.51 -17.03
C PHE A 304 12.93 6.09 -16.44
N PRO A 305 13.46 6.80 -15.42
CA PRO A 305 12.90 7.97 -14.74
C PRO A 305 13.09 9.30 -15.49
N TYR A 306 12.16 10.23 -15.27
CA TYR A 306 12.05 11.53 -15.95
C TYR A 306 12.31 12.72 -15.00
N ILE A 307 12.86 13.84 -15.51
CA ILE A 307 13.03 15.10 -14.75
C ILE A 307 11.81 16.00 -14.97
N SER A 308 10.90 16.04 -14.01
CA SER A 308 9.59 16.69 -14.14
C SER A 308 9.54 18.19 -13.83
N THR A 309 10.67 18.83 -13.51
CA THR A 309 10.71 20.23 -13.04
C THR A 309 9.99 21.20 -13.97
N THR A 310 10.24 21.14 -15.29
CA THR A 310 9.59 22.03 -16.26
C THR A 310 8.08 21.84 -16.26
N THR A 311 7.59 20.61 -16.39
CA THR A 311 6.14 20.30 -16.31
C THR A 311 5.50 20.70 -14.98
N LEU A 312 6.20 20.49 -13.85
CA LEU A 312 5.69 20.84 -12.53
C LEU A 312 5.59 22.35 -12.32
N ARG A 313 6.47 23.15 -12.93
CA ARG A 313 6.37 24.61 -12.89
C ARG A 313 5.37 25.13 -13.91
N ALA A 314 5.29 24.54 -15.10
CA ALA A 314 4.30 24.90 -16.12
C ALA A 314 2.87 24.78 -15.59
N ILE A 315 2.56 23.74 -14.80
CA ILE A 315 1.23 23.58 -14.22
C ILE A 315 0.96 24.57 -13.07
N LEU A 316 1.98 25.12 -12.40
CA LEU A 316 1.79 26.21 -11.44
C LEU A 316 1.40 27.53 -12.13
N VAL A 317 1.86 27.74 -13.37
CA VAL A 317 1.44 28.89 -14.18
C VAL A 317 0.00 28.73 -14.67
N ASN A 318 -0.37 27.52 -15.09
CA ASN A 318 -1.71 27.22 -15.58
C ASN A 318 -2.21 25.86 -15.05
N ASP A 319 -2.99 25.91 -13.97
CA ASP A 319 -3.53 24.72 -13.30
C ASP A 319 -4.87 24.26 -13.93
N ALA A 320 -4.93 24.20 -15.26
CA ALA A 320 -6.09 23.69 -15.95
C ALA A 320 -6.16 22.15 -15.90
N ALA A 321 -7.36 21.61 -15.64
CA ALA A 321 -7.56 20.18 -15.43
C ALA A 321 -7.28 19.33 -16.67
N ASP A 322 -7.61 19.85 -17.86
CA ASP A 322 -7.28 19.26 -19.15
C ASP A 322 -5.78 19.28 -19.44
N LEU A 323 -5.06 20.35 -19.10
CA LEU A 323 -3.59 20.39 -19.21
C LEU A 323 -2.94 19.36 -18.27
N ARG A 324 -3.38 19.25 -16.99
CA ARG A 324 -2.92 18.20 -16.06
C ARG A 324 -3.12 16.81 -16.65
N ARG A 325 -4.33 16.54 -17.16
CA ARG A 325 -4.69 15.25 -17.75
C ARG A 325 -3.83 14.94 -18.97
N LYS A 326 -3.64 15.91 -19.86
CA LYS A 326 -2.83 15.79 -21.06
C LYS A 326 -1.38 15.43 -20.69
N ILE A 327 -0.73 16.17 -19.80
CA ILE A 327 0.66 15.87 -19.37
C ILE A 327 0.80 14.42 -18.84
N PHE A 328 -0.12 13.98 -17.98
CA PHE A 328 -0.13 12.60 -17.51
C PHE A 328 -0.31 11.57 -18.64
N GLN A 329 -1.21 11.83 -19.59
CA GLN A 329 -1.46 10.94 -20.74
C GLN A 329 -0.26 10.87 -21.68
N GLU A 330 0.43 11.98 -21.94
CA GLU A 330 1.60 11.99 -22.81
C GLU A 330 2.76 11.17 -22.22
N LEU A 331 2.94 11.22 -20.90
CA LEU A 331 3.91 10.37 -20.21
C LEU A 331 3.48 8.90 -20.17
N TRP A 332 2.28 8.62 -19.66
CA TRP A 332 1.89 7.27 -19.25
C TRP A 332 0.99 6.55 -20.25
N THR A 333 0.71 7.15 -21.41
CA THR A 333 -0.05 6.52 -22.49
C THR A 333 0.70 6.64 -23.82
N ALA A 334 1.15 7.86 -24.17
CA ALA A 334 1.81 8.13 -25.45
C ALA A 334 3.31 7.82 -25.47
N ASP A 335 3.94 7.58 -24.31
CA ASP A 335 5.38 7.27 -24.20
C ASP A 335 6.27 8.39 -24.76
N ARG A 336 5.85 9.65 -24.55
CA ARG A 336 6.64 10.84 -24.92
C ARG A 336 7.70 11.16 -23.87
N ASP A 337 8.79 11.77 -24.34
CA ASP A 337 9.89 12.21 -23.50
C ASP A 337 9.69 13.67 -23.09
N LEU A 338 9.09 13.90 -21.92
CA LEU A 338 8.88 15.26 -21.43
C LEU A 338 10.17 15.88 -20.84
N SER A 339 11.34 15.24 -20.92
CA SER A 339 12.63 15.85 -20.51
C SER A 339 13.19 16.82 -21.51
N ASP A 340 12.64 16.80 -22.71
CA ASP A 340 12.85 17.84 -23.69
C ASP A 340 11.77 18.93 -23.53
N ASP A 341 12.20 20.14 -23.18
CA ASP A 341 11.32 21.31 -23.06
C ASP A 341 10.56 21.61 -24.36
N LYS A 342 11.08 21.18 -25.53
CA LYS A 342 10.33 21.27 -26.80
C LYS A 342 9.11 20.39 -26.81
N VAL A 343 9.23 19.16 -26.29
CA VAL A 343 8.10 18.24 -26.19
C VAL A 343 7.10 18.77 -25.16
N VAL A 344 7.57 19.37 -24.05
CA VAL A 344 6.69 20.06 -23.10
C VAL A 344 5.92 21.20 -23.79
N ALA A 345 6.58 22.00 -24.61
CA ALA A 345 5.93 23.07 -25.38
C ALA A 345 4.86 22.52 -26.33
N GLU A 346 5.19 21.49 -27.13
CA GLU A 346 4.25 20.83 -28.03
C GLU A 346 3.01 20.32 -27.27
N VAL A 347 3.19 19.71 -26.10
CA VAL A 347 2.08 19.20 -25.27
C VAL A 347 1.17 20.32 -24.76
N ILE A 348 1.76 21.46 -24.36
CA ILE A 348 1.00 22.64 -23.93
C ILE A 348 0.21 23.25 -25.10
N GLU A 349 0.81 23.34 -26.29
CA GLU A 349 0.16 23.81 -27.52
C GLU A 349 -0.97 22.87 -27.98
N GLU A 350 -0.74 21.56 -27.93
CA GLU A 350 -1.76 20.55 -28.23
C GLU A 350 -2.94 20.58 -27.25
N ALA A 351 -2.72 21.07 -26.01
CA ALA A 351 -3.78 21.33 -25.04
C ALA A 351 -4.49 22.68 -25.26
N GLY A 352 -4.06 23.48 -26.25
CA GLY A 352 -4.68 24.75 -26.63
C GLY A 352 -4.16 25.97 -25.86
N TYR A 353 -2.98 25.88 -25.24
CA TYR A 353 -2.39 26.98 -24.46
C TYR A 353 -1.12 27.54 -25.12
N ASP A 354 -0.78 28.79 -24.79
CA ASP A 354 0.46 29.44 -25.24
C ASP A 354 1.66 28.88 -24.46
N ALA A 355 2.36 27.91 -25.07
CA ALA A 355 3.54 27.31 -24.48
C ALA A 355 4.66 28.30 -24.22
N LYS A 356 4.84 29.30 -25.07
CA LYS A 356 5.91 30.29 -24.91
C LYS A 356 5.67 31.15 -23.67
N ASP A 357 4.43 31.61 -23.48
CA ASP A 357 4.04 32.37 -22.29
C ASP A 357 4.17 31.52 -21.02
N ILE A 358 3.63 30.29 -21.03
CA ILE A 358 3.65 29.40 -19.86
C ILE A 358 5.08 29.04 -19.46
N LEU A 359 5.92 28.62 -20.41
CA LEU A 359 7.30 28.21 -20.13
C LEU A 359 8.18 29.39 -19.72
N SER A 360 7.93 30.59 -20.26
CA SER A 360 8.61 31.80 -19.80
C SER A 360 8.27 32.12 -18.35
N LYS A 361 6.97 32.11 -17.99
CA LYS A 361 6.50 32.35 -16.62
C LYS A 361 6.94 31.28 -15.64
N ALA A 362 7.07 30.04 -16.09
CA ALA A 362 7.53 28.93 -15.26
C ALA A 362 8.93 29.16 -14.69
N GLU A 363 9.74 30.02 -15.32
CA GLU A 363 11.07 30.39 -14.87
C GLU A 363 11.11 31.66 -14.00
N GLU A 364 9.98 32.32 -13.76
CA GLU A 364 9.90 33.47 -12.86
C GLU A 364 10.09 33.05 -11.39
N ASP A 365 10.67 33.95 -10.59
CA ASP A 365 11.02 33.68 -9.19
C ASP A 365 9.80 33.35 -8.33
N ASN A 366 8.65 33.98 -8.57
CA ASN A 366 7.40 33.68 -7.87
C ASN A 366 6.94 32.22 -8.07
N ILE A 367 7.10 31.65 -9.27
CA ILE A 367 6.74 30.25 -9.55
C ILE A 367 7.74 29.29 -8.91
N LYS A 368 9.04 29.63 -8.95
CA LYS A 368 10.10 28.88 -8.27
C LYS A 368 9.88 28.86 -6.75
N ASP A 369 9.51 30.00 -6.18
CA ASP A 369 9.19 30.15 -4.76
C ASP A 369 7.93 29.37 -4.39
N GLN A 370 6.87 29.43 -5.19
CA GLN A 370 5.65 28.63 -4.97
C GLN A 370 5.97 27.12 -5.01
N PHE A 371 6.80 26.67 -5.95
CA PHE A 371 7.23 25.28 -6.01
C PHE A 371 8.04 24.86 -4.76
N ALA A 372 8.94 25.72 -4.29
CA ALA A 372 9.69 25.49 -3.05
C ALA A 372 8.77 25.46 -1.82
N GLN A 373 7.74 26.32 -1.78
CA GLN A 373 6.72 26.32 -0.72
C GLN A 373 5.89 25.04 -0.74
N ASN A 374 5.50 24.53 -1.92
CA ASN A 374 4.82 23.24 -2.06
C ASN A 374 5.66 22.09 -1.49
N MET A 375 6.97 22.06 -1.80
CA MET A 375 7.90 21.07 -1.25
C MET A 375 7.99 21.17 0.26
N SER A 376 8.15 22.37 0.81
CA SER A 376 8.20 22.61 2.26
C SER A 376 6.91 22.17 2.95
N ARG A 377 5.75 22.49 2.36
CA ARG A 377 4.43 22.08 2.85
C ARG A 377 4.28 20.56 2.89
N ALA A 378 4.64 19.87 1.81
CA ALA A 378 4.56 18.41 1.72
C ALA A 378 5.49 17.72 2.74
N LEU A 379 6.74 18.17 2.87
CA LEU A 379 7.70 17.65 3.85
C LEU A 379 7.23 17.88 5.28
N LYS A 380 6.69 19.07 5.58
CA LYS A 380 6.12 19.39 6.90
C LYS A 380 4.91 18.51 7.23
N ALA A 381 4.10 18.15 6.23
CA ALA A 381 3.01 17.18 6.38
C ALA A 381 3.49 15.74 6.58
N GLY A 382 4.78 15.46 6.37
CA GLY A 382 5.38 14.13 6.51
C GLY A 382 5.50 13.36 5.20
N ALA A 383 5.41 14.02 4.05
CA ALA A 383 5.50 13.35 2.75
C ALA A 383 6.91 12.83 2.50
N PHE A 384 6.99 11.53 2.17
CA PHE A 384 8.23 10.85 1.77
C PHE A 384 8.15 10.30 0.34
N GLY A 385 7.04 10.53 -0.35
CA GLY A 385 6.81 10.15 -1.73
C GLY A 385 5.42 10.63 -2.19
N VAL A 386 5.07 10.26 -3.42
CA VAL A 386 3.77 10.52 -4.04
C VAL A 386 3.20 9.26 -4.69
N PRO A 387 1.86 9.13 -4.82
CA PRO A 387 0.82 10.08 -4.42
C PRO A 387 0.66 10.17 -2.89
N ALA A 388 0.36 11.36 -2.39
CA ALA A 388 0.00 11.57 -1.00
C ALA A 388 -1.15 12.55 -0.86
N PHE A 389 -1.91 12.44 0.23
CA PHE A 389 -3.18 13.11 0.44
C PHE A 389 -3.25 13.72 1.84
N GLN A 390 -3.88 14.88 1.98
CA GLN A 390 -4.37 15.38 3.26
C GLN A 390 -5.84 15.73 3.15
N VAL A 391 -6.63 15.34 4.15
CA VAL A 391 -8.02 15.79 4.28
C VAL A 391 -8.08 16.90 5.31
N ASN A 392 -8.63 18.05 4.94
CA ASN A 392 -8.76 19.24 5.80
C ASN A 392 -7.43 19.65 6.47
N ASP A 393 -6.32 19.57 5.72
CA ASP A 393 -4.95 19.83 6.18
C ASP A 393 -4.51 18.97 7.41
N GLY A 394 -5.19 17.83 7.62
CA GLY A 394 -4.93 16.87 8.69
C GLY A 394 -3.75 15.92 8.41
N THR A 395 -3.81 14.70 8.96
CA THR A 395 -2.74 13.71 8.80
C THR A 395 -2.55 13.32 7.34
N LEU A 396 -1.28 13.23 6.92
CA LEU A 396 -0.92 12.75 5.59
C LEU A 396 -1.22 11.25 5.44
N ILE A 397 -1.90 10.94 4.35
CA ILE A 397 -2.18 9.59 3.88
C ILE A 397 -1.35 9.36 2.61
N PHE A 398 -0.54 8.30 2.57
CA PHE A 398 0.34 8.00 1.44
C PHE A 398 -0.18 6.80 0.66
N GLY A 399 -0.08 6.87 -0.68
CA GLY A 399 -0.41 5.77 -1.59
C GLY A 399 -1.82 5.82 -2.16
N GLN A 400 -1.95 5.52 -3.46
CA GLN A 400 -3.25 5.42 -4.14
C GLN A 400 -4.13 4.29 -3.57
N ASP A 401 -3.51 3.31 -2.90
CA ASP A 401 -4.15 2.21 -2.20
C ASP A 401 -4.65 2.57 -0.80
N ARG A 402 -4.69 3.85 -0.47
CA ARG A 402 -5.35 4.38 0.74
C ARG A 402 -6.54 5.29 0.44
N LEU A 403 -7.03 5.31 -0.80
CA LEU A 403 -8.21 6.09 -1.16
C LEU A 403 -9.46 5.71 -0.36
N ASN A 404 -9.52 4.50 0.18
CA ASN A 404 -10.55 4.06 1.11
C ASN A 404 -10.52 4.85 2.44
N ILE A 405 -9.34 5.05 3.02
CA ILE A 405 -9.13 5.86 4.22
C ILE A 405 -9.40 7.34 3.92
N VAL A 406 -8.92 7.83 2.77
CA VAL A 406 -9.21 9.20 2.31
C VAL A 406 -10.72 9.42 2.18
N ALA A 407 -11.45 8.46 1.60
CA ALA A 407 -12.90 8.52 1.47
C ALA A 407 -13.60 8.61 2.82
N ASP A 408 -13.21 7.78 3.80
CA ASP A 408 -13.75 7.85 5.15
C ASP A 408 -13.56 9.23 5.77
N MET A 409 -12.33 9.76 5.68
CA MET A 409 -11.99 11.07 6.24
C MET A 409 -12.77 12.21 5.57
N LEU A 410 -12.94 12.15 4.24
CA LEU A 410 -13.76 13.10 3.49
C LEU A 410 -15.24 13.04 3.89
N CYS A 411 -15.73 11.90 4.38
CA CYS A 411 -17.07 11.75 4.94
C CYS A 411 -17.16 12.08 6.45
N GLY A 412 -16.11 12.63 7.03
CA GLY A 412 -16.08 13.08 8.43
C GLY A 412 -15.53 12.06 9.42
N TRP A 413 -14.98 10.93 8.97
CA TRP A 413 -14.27 10.03 9.89
C TRP A 413 -13.01 10.71 10.43
N ASN A 414 -12.88 10.74 11.75
CA ASN A 414 -11.66 11.16 12.41
C ASN A 414 -11.12 9.98 13.21
N CYS A 415 -10.00 9.42 12.76
CA CYS A 415 -9.22 8.49 13.57
C CYS A 415 -8.53 9.33 14.65
N ASN A 416 -8.80 9.05 15.93
CA ASN A 416 -8.13 9.71 17.06
C ASN A 416 -6.66 9.29 17.07
N LEU A 417 -5.84 9.87 16.18
CA LEU A 417 -4.46 9.47 15.95
C LEU A 417 -3.53 9.87 17.09
#